data_AF-K6UP26-F1
#
_entry.id   AF-K6UP26-F1
#
_cell.length_a   1.000
_cell.length_b   1.000
_cell.length_c   1.000
_cell.angle_alpha   90.00
_cell.angle_beta   90.00
_cell.angle_gamma   90.00
#
_symmetry.space_group_name_H-M   'P 1'
#
loop_
_entity.id
_entity.type
_entity.pdbx_description
1 polymer ?
#
loop_
_entity_poly.entity_id
_entity_poly.type
_entity_poly.pdbx_seq_one_letter_code
_entity_poly.pdbx_strand_id
1 'polypeptide(L)'
;MFKFLTKNNEHCEDYILCIMIARNLIKLSKLNGIERIQYCHYFIHWLYDKIGTIYSKSTNNIKDKTTVNKIFNVGYMILQKLGINDCYYDVLNLDLVQNKERKYLHDYFENYNYIDCNTSYNNKCKQYCEHIIYINELYKKYIEECCTYYSKDEYSDYCKYYFKCDQNYNPYKLYTKLDCSKVLSSDNKKMEEVKISLVQDYVQQLIYAYRNKFNLIKNEYTSENLCKDFICDTFYIKYKLNIKNKTIYVNTYI
;
A
#
# COMPACT_ATOMS: atom_id res chain seq x y z
N MET A 1 35.83 -4.70 -6.40
CA MET A 1 35.20 -5.87 -5.75
C MET A 1 34.76 -5.48 -4.33
N PHE A 2 33.52 -5.75 -3.93
CA PHE A 2 32.99 -5.34 -2.62
C PHE A 2 33.65 -6.14 -1.49
N LYS A 3 34.58 -5.52 -0.75
CA LYS A 3 35.36 -6.18 0.33
C LYS A 3 34.51 -6.80 1.46
N PHE A 4 33.24 -6.42 1.60
CA PHE A 4 32.31 -6.97 2.61
C PHE A 4 31.54 -8.23 2.14
N LEU A 5 31.64 -8.62 0.87
CA LEU A 5 31.01 -9.83 0.35
C LEU A 5 31.97 -11.03 0.43
N THR A 6 32.48 -11.32 1.62
CA THR A 6 33.36 -12.46 1.90
C THR A 6 32.61 -13.57 2.63
N LYS A 7 32.99 -14.83 2.41
CA LYS A 7 32.42 -15.99 3.10
C LYS A 7 32.69 -15.85 4.61
N ASN A 8 31.67 -16.06 5.45
CA ASN A 8 31.70 -15.88 6.93
C ASN A 8 31.81 -14.42 7.42
N ASN A 9 31.30 -13.45 6.67
CA ASN A 9 31.20 -12.06 7.13
C ASN A 9 29.94 -11.83 7.98
N GLU A 10 30.06 -11.17 9.13
CA GLU A 10 28.93 -10.77 10.01
C GLU A 10 27.83 -10.00 9.28
N HIS A 11 28.16 -9.36 8.15
CA HIS A 11 27.24 -8.59 7.32
C HIS A 11 26.41 -9.42 6.35
N CYS A 12 26.77 -10.67 6.04
CA CYS A 12 26.08 -11.47 5.05
C CYS A 12 26.01 -12.96 5.46
N GLU A 13 24.96 -13.31 6.18
CA GLU A 13 24.73 -14.68 6.67
C GLU A 13 24.35 -15.64 5.52
N ASP A 14 23.57 -15.19 4.54
CA ASP A 14 23.34 -15.93 3.28
C ASP A 14 24.24 -15.38 2.16
N TYR A 15 25.45 -15.92 2.12
CA TYR A 15 26.49 -15.55 1.15
C TYR A 15 26.01 -15.60 -0.31
N ILE A 16 25.18 -16.59 -0.66
CA ILE A 16 24.69 -16.77 -2.04
C ILE A 16 23.71 -15.66 -2.38
N LEU A 17 22.76 -15.39 -1.49
CA LEU A 17 21.79 -14.31 -1.68
C LEU A 17 22.48 -12.95 -1.81
N CYS A 18 23.46 -12.63 -0.98
CA CYS A 18 24.17 -11.35 -1.11
C CYS A 18 24.96 -11.22 -2.42
N ILE A 19 25.54 -12.31 -2.94
CA ILE A 19 26.17 -12.30 -4.26
C ILE A 19 25.12 -11.98 -5.34
N MET A 20 23.94 -12.59 -5.26
CA MET A 20 22.86 -12.33 -6.22
C MET A 20 22.39 -10.87 -6.14
N ILE A 21 22.21 -10.33 -4.93
CA ILE A 21 21.90 -8.92 -4.69
C ILE A 21 22.95 -8.02 -5.35
N ALA A 22 24.24 -8.25 -5.06
CA ALA A 22 25.32 -7.44 -5.63
C ALA A 22 25.37 -7.50 -7.15
N ARG A 23 25.19 -8.69 -7.73
CA ARG A 23 25.14 -8.86 -9.19
C ARG A 23 23.98 -8.09 -9.81
N ASN A 24 22.79 -8.14 -9.20
CA ASN A 24 21.62 -7.41 -9.71
C ASN A 24 21.81 -5.90 -9.57
N LEU A 25 22.27 -5.41 -8.42
CA LEU A 25 22.53 -3.98 -8.21
C LEU A 25 23.64 -3.42 -9.12
N ILE A 26 24.69 -4.19 -9.43
CA ILE A 26 25.70 -3.80 -10.44
C ILE A 26 25.08 -3.72 -11.85
N LYS A 27 24.11 -4.57 -12.18
CA LYS A 27 23.41 -4.45 -13.47
C LYS A 27 22.53 -3.20 -13.49
N LEU A 28 21.79 -2.93 -12.41
CA LEU A 28 20.98 -1.71 -12.27
C LEU A 28 21.83 -0.44 -12.37
N SER A 29 23.07 -0.47 -11.86
CA SER A 29 23.98 0.67 -11.93
C SER A 29 24.35 1.11 -13.34
N LYS A 30 24.12 0.26 -14.35
CA LYS A 30 24.37 0.55 -15.76
C LYS A 30 23.19 1.25 -16.44
N LEU A 31 22.03 1.26 -15.80
CA LEU A 31 20.81 1.92 -16.27
C LEU A 31 20.76 3.36 -15.72
N ASN A 32 19.88 4.18 -16.26
CA ASN A 32 19.65 5.55 -15.78
C ASN A 32 18.17 5.96 -15.86
N GLY A 33 17.84 7.06 -15.19
CA GLY A 33 16.51 7.67 -15.24
C GLY A 33 15.37 6.71 -14.90
N ILE A 34 14.28 6.82 -15.66
CA ILE A 34 13.03 6.07 -15.45
C ILE A 34 13.26 4.56 -15.56
N GLU A 35 14.08 4.11 -16.51
CA GLU A 35 14.37 2.69 -16.70
C GLU A 35 14.99 2.09 -15.44
N ARG A 36 16.00 2.75 -14.85
CA ARG A 36 16.61 2.29 -13.60
C ARG A 36 15.60 2.21 -12.47
N ILE A 37 14.75 3.23 -12.31
CA ILE A 37 13.70 3.27 -11.27
C ILE A 37 12.74 2.08 -11.42
N GLN A 38 12.27 1.79 -12.64
CA GLN A 38 11.40 0.63 -12.89
C GLN A 38 12.08 -0.68 -12.49
N TYR A 39 13.32 -0.90 -12.93
CA TYR A 39 14.04 -2.12 -12.57
C TYR A 39 14.39 -2.19 -11.07
N CYS A 40 14.52 -1.06 -10.39
CA CYS A 40 14.63 -1.01 -8.93
C CYS A 40 13.35 -1.48 -8.22
N HIS A 41 12.19 -1.10 -8.74
CA HIS A 41 10.90 -1.58 -8.23
C HIS A 41 10.76 -3.11 -8.43
N TYR A 42 11.14 -3.63 -9.61
CA TYR A 42 11.22 -5.08 -9.81
C TYR A 42 12.19 -5.77 -8.85
N PHE A 43 13.36 -5.18 -8.63
CA PHE A 43 14.39 -5.74 -7.77
C PHE A 43 13.91 -5.88 -6.33
N ILE A 44 13.19 -4.88 -5.78
CA ILE A 44 12.73 -4.96 -4.39
C ILE A 44 11.70 -6.09 -4.21
N HIS A 45 10.75 -6.25 -5.11
CA HIS A 45 9.78 -7.35 -5.07
C HIS A 45 10.47 -8.72 -5.20
N TRP A 46 11.47 -8.83 -6.09
CA TRP A 46 12.29 -10.04 -6.20
C TRP A 46 13.04 -10.36 -4.91
N LEU A 47 13.60 -9.35 -4.24
CA LEU A 47 14.34 -9.52 -3.00
C LEU A 47 13.44 -10.03 -1.87
N TYR A 48 12.25 -9.45 -1.69
CA TYR A 48 11.27 -9.91 -0.70
C TYR A 48 10.81 -11.35 -0.96
N ASP A 49 10.58 -11.72 -2.22
CA ASP A 49 10.19 -13.08 -2.62
C ASP A 49 11.29 -14.11 -2.24
N LYS A 50 12.56 -13.77 -2.51
CA LYS A 50 13.71 -14.60 -2.11
C LYS A 50 13.84 -14.73 -0.60
N ILE A 51 13.76 -13.61 0.12
CA ILE A 51 13.83 -13.61 1.58
C ILE A 51 12.68 -14.43 2.17
N GLY A 52 11.45 -14.24 1.68
CA GLY A 52 10.30 -15.03 2.13
C GLY A 52 10.47 -16.53 1.89
N THR A 53 11.00 -16.92 0.74
CA THR A 53 11.30 -18.32 0.42
C THR A 53 12.29 -18.93 1.41
N ILE A 54 13.33 -18.19 1.80
CA ILE A 54 14.41 -18.70 2.66
C ILE A 54 14.02 -18.68 4.15
N TYR A 55 13.36 -17.62 4.61
CA TYR A 55 13.24 -17.31 6.05
C TYR A 55 11.83 -17.48 6.64
N SER A 56 10.82 -17.82 5.84
CA SER A 56 9.43 -17.95 6.32
C SER A 56 9.14 -19.16 7.20
N LYS A 57 9.94 -20.25 7.10
CA LYS A 57 9.77 -21.53 7.82
C LYS A 57 8.28 -21.95 7.96
N SER A 58 7.54 -21.90 6.85
CA SER A 58 6.12 -22.28 6.74
C SER A 58 5.11 -21.33 7.42
N THR A 59 5.51 -20.10 7.73
CA THR A 59 4.61 -19.06 8.26
C THR A 59 4.48 -17.89 7.29
N ASN A 60 3.40 -17.11 7.40
CA ASN A 60 3.16 -15.93 6.55
C ASN A 60 4.03 -14.71 6.93
N ASN A 61 4.92 -14.86 7.91
CA ASN A 61 5.75 -13.77 8.42
C ASN A 61 7.20 -14.23 8.56
N ILE A 62 8.15 -13.33 8.30
CA ILE A 62 9.56 -13.64 8.54
C ILE A 62 9.87 -13.45 10.02
N LYS A 63 10.26 -14.54 10.68
CA LYS A 63 10.60 -14.54 12.12
C LYS A 63 11.99 -13.98 12.39
N ASP A 64 12.95 -14.27 11.53
CA ASP A 64 14.34 -13.84 11.69
C ASP A 64 14.57 -12.44 11.12
N LYS A 65 14.01 -11.44 11.80
CA LYS A 65 14.09 -10.03 11.37
C LYS A 65 15.52 -9.52 11.35
N THR A 66 16.37 -9.97 12.29
CA THR A 66 17.75 -9.52 12.42
C THR A 66 18.56 -9.89 11.19
N THR A 67 18.49 -11.15 10.77
CA THR A 67 19.19 -11.64 9.56
C THR A 67 18.70 -10.95 8.31
N VAL A 68 17.38 -10.76 8.19
CA VAL A 68 16.79 -10.04 7.06
C VAL A 68 17.24 -8.59 6.98
N ASN A 69 17.28 -7.88 8.12
CA ASN A 69 17.78 -6.50 8.16
C ASN A 69 19.24 -6.41 7.73
N LYS A 70 20.09 -7.38 8.09
CA LYS A 70 21.47 -7.44 7.59
C LYS A 70 21.54 -7.57 6.07
N ILE A 71 20.67 -8.40 5.47
CA ILE A 71 20.59 -8.56 4.01
C ILE A 71 20.17 -7.25 3.33
N PHE A 72 19.16 -6.55 3.87
CA PHE A 72 18.76 -5.25 3.33
C PHE A 72 19.88 -4.22 3.46
N ASN A 73 20.58 -4.18 4.61
CA ASN A 73 21.74 -3.30 4.82
C ASN A 73 22.84 -3.54 3.80
N VAL A 74 23.13 -4.80 3.43
CA VAL A 74 24.05 -5.14 2.35
C VAL A 74 23.60 -4.49 1.04
N GLY A 75 22.32 -4.59 0.70
CA GLY A 75 21.73 -3.91 -0.47
C GLY A 75 21.97 -2.39 -0.46
N TYR A 76 21.64 -1.72 0.64
CA TYR A 76 21.86 -0.27 0.79
C TYR A 76 23.34 0.12 0.69
N MET A 77 24.24 -0.63 1.34
CA MET A 77 25.68 -0.37 1.26
C MET A 77 26.22 -0.49 -0.17
N ILE A 78 25.67 -1.41 -0.96
CA ILE A 78 26.01 -1.57 -2.38
C ILE A 78 25.50 -0.37 -3.17
N LEU A 79 24.22 0.01 -3.00
CA LEU A 79 23.63 1.17 -3.67
C LEU A 79 24.42 2.45 -3.39
N GLN A 80 24.76 2.72 -2.12
CA GLN A 80 25.58 3.86 -1.71
C GLN A 80 26.95 3.87 -2.40
N LYS A 81 27.64 2.72 -2.42
CA LYS A 81 28.96 2.61 -3.09
C LYS A 81 28.90 2.77 -4.59
N LEU A 82 27.77 2.44 -5.21
CA LEU A 82 27.53 2.62 -6.64
C LEU A 82 27.01 4.04 -6.96
N GLY A 83 26.73 4.86 -5.96
CA GLY A 83 26.17 6.20 -6.14
C GLY A 83 24.73 6.21 -6.68
N ILE A 84 23.98 5.13 -6.45
CA ILE A 84 22.59 4.98 -6.93
C ILE A 84 21.63 5.42 -5.83
N ASN A 85 21.13 6.65 -5.93
CA ASN A 85 20.22 7.22 -4.92
C ASN A 85 18.73 7.10 -5.28
N ASP A 86 18.42 6.93 -6.56
CA ASP A 86 17.06 6.80 -7.10
C ASP A 86 16.50 5.36 -6.99
N CYS A 87 17.29 4.45 -6.44
CA CYS A 87 16.92 3.06 -6.17
C CYS A 87 16.74 2.79 -4.67
N TYR A 88 16.82 3.82 -3.83
CA TYR A 88 16.47 3.66 -2.43
C TYR A 88 14.98 3.37 -2.35
N TYR A 89 14.67 2.19 -1.84
CA TYR A 89 13.33 1.75 -1.55
C TYR A 89 13.07 1.95 -0.07
N ASP A 90 11.80 2.11 0.31
CA ASP A 90 11.41 1.95 1.69
C ASP A 90 11.40 0.44 2.00
N VAL A 91 11.93 0.07 3.17
CA VAL A 91 11.84 -1.31 3.65
C VAL A 91 10.37 -1.61 3.88
N LEU A 92 9.75 -2.36 2.95
CA LEU A 92 8.43 -2.94 3.14
C LEU A 92 8.41 -3.77 4.42
N ASN A 93 7.24 -3.86 5.03
CA ASN A 93 7.04 -4.73 6.18
C ASN A 93 7.41 -6.20 5.87
N LEU A 94 7.72 -6.98 6.89
CA LEU A 94 8.12 -8.39 6.76
C LEU A 94 6.92 -9.35 6.68
N ASP A 95 5.74 -8.82 6.35
CA ASP A 95 4.51 -9.57 6.10
C ASP A 95 4.53 -10.09 4.66
N LEU A 96 4.62 -11.42 4.51
CA LEU A 96 4.77 -12.04 3.20
C LEU A 96 3.49 -12.01 2.38
N VAL A 97 2.32 -11.97 3.04
CA VAL A 97 1.04 -11.84 2.35
C VAL A 97 0.95 -10.47 1.72
N GLN A 98 1.23 -9.42 2.50
CA GLN A 98 1.20 -8.04 1.98
C GLN A 98 2.25 -7.83 0.89
N ASN A 99 3.47 -8.35 1.06
CA ASN A 99 4.50 -8.24 0.02
C ASN A 99 4.10 -8.94 -1.28
N LYS A 100 3.40 -10.07 -1.19
CA LYS A 100 2.87 -10.79 -2.35
C LYS A 100 1.77 -10.00 -3.05
N GLU A 101 0.86 -9.39 -2.30
CA GLU A 101 -0.18 -8.50 -2.84
C GLU A 101 0.42 -7.27 -3.53
N ARG A 102 1.41 -6.62 -2.89
CA ARG A 102 2.16 -5.49 -3.48
C ARG A 102 2.85 -5.89 -4.79
N LYS A 103 3.48 -7.07 -4.83
CA LYS A 103 4.07 -7.60 -6.07
C LYS A 103 3.03 -7.82 -7.16
N TYR A 104 1.87 -8.37 -6.82
CA TYR A 104 0.79 -8.56 -7.80
C TYR A 104 0.26 -7.24 -8.36
N LEU A 105 0.12 -6.22 -7.52
CA LEU A 105 -0.23 -4.86 -7.97
C LEU A 105 0.85 -4.28 -8.88
N HIS A 106 2.11 -4.35 -8.47
CA HIS A 106 3.25 -3.91 -9.29
C HIS A 106 3.25 -4.58 -10.68
N ASP A 107 3.15 -5.90 -10.71
CA ASP A 107 3.16 -6.68 -11.96
C ASP A 107 1.95 -6.31 -12.84
N TYR A 108 0.78 -6.09 -12.25
CA TYR A 108 -0.38 -5.59 -12.98
C TYR A 108 -0.12 -4.22 -13.63
N PHE A 109 0.41 -3.25 -12.88
CA PHE A 109 0.63 -1.90 -13.39
C PHE A 109 1.71 -1.82 -14.48
N GLU A 110 2.75 -2.65 -14.39
CA GLU A 110 3.79 -2.71 -15.42
C GLU A 110 3.35 -3.48 -16.66
N ASN A 111 2.46 -4.46 -16.50
CA ASN A 111 1.93 -5.25 -17.61
C ASN A 111 0.62 -4.71 -18.21
N TYR A 112 0.01 -3.67 -17.62
CA TYR A 112 -1.34 -3.19 -17.98
C TYR A 112 -1.57 -3.05 -19.49
N ASN A 113 -0.61 -2.44 -20.20
CA ASN A 113 -0.72 -2.19 -21.64
C ASN A 113 -0.47 -3.43 -22.53
N TYR A 114 0.11 -4.49 -21.96
CA TYR A 114 0.44 -5.73 -22.66
C TYR A 114 -0.60 -6.84 -22.42
N ILE A 115 -1.58 -6.61 -21.54
CA ILE A 115 -2.67 -7.55 -21.30
C ILE A 115 -3.71 -7.36 -22.40
N ASP A 116 -3.85 -8.37 -23.25
CA ASP A 116 -4.91 -8.46 -24.25
C ASP A 116 -5.51 -9.87 -24.35
N CYS A 117 -6.69 -9.95 -24.94
CA CYS A 117 -7.39 -11.19 -25.27
C CYS A 117 -7.45 -11.44 -26.78
N ASN A 118 -6.57 -10.81 -27.56
CA ASN A 118 -6.63 -10.82 -29.03
C ASN A 118 -6.18 -12.16 -29.64
N THR A 119 -5.43 -12.97 -28.88
CA THR A 119 -5.05 -14.31 -29.32
C THR A 119 -6.19 -15.29 -29.05
N SER A 120 -6.54 -16.12 -30.04
CA SER A 120 -7.61 -17.13 -30.03
C SER A 120 -7.51 -18.24 -28.97
N TYR A 121 -6.64 -18.09 -27.98
CA TYR A 121 -6.50 -18.97 -26.83
C TYR A 121 -7.45 -18.55 -25.70
N ASN A 122 -8.73 -18.94 -25.83
CA ASN A 122 -9.79 -18.66 -24.85
C ASN A 122 -9.39 -18.93 -23.39
N ASN A 123 -8.53 -19.93 -23.14
CA ASN A 123 -8.08 -20.28 -21.79
C ASN A 123 -7.20 -19.18 -21.14
N LYS A 124 -6.39 -18.48 -21.93
CA LYS A 124 -5.50 -17.42 -21.44
C LYS A 124 -6.28 -16.16 -21.07
N CYS A 125 -7.28 -15.80 -21.88
CA CYS A 125 -8.16 -14.67 -21.57
C CYS A 125 -8.95 -14.90 -20.28
N LYS A 126 -9.46 -16.12 -20.07
CA LYS A 126 -10.12 -16.50 -18.81
C LYS A 126 -9.23 -16.28 -17.60
N GLN A 127 -7.98 -16.74 -17.66
CA GLN A 127 -7.00 -16.55 -16.57
C GLN A 127 -6.72 -15.06 -16.31
N TYR A 128 -6.61 -14.24 -17.36
CA TYR A 128 -6.46 -12.80 -17.20
C TYR A 128 -7.66 -12.16 -16.51
N CYS A 129 -8.88 -12.52 -16.92
CA CYS A 129 -10.09 -12.00 -16.31
C CYS A 129 -10.24 -12.41 -14.84
N GLU A 130 -9.93 -13.66 -14.48
CA GLU A 130 -9.88 -14.12 -13.08
C GLU A 130 -8.83 -13.34 -12.29
N HIS A 131 -7.65 -13.10 -12.87
CA HIS A 131 -6.60 -12.33 -12.23
C HIS A 131 -7.00 -10.86 -12.02
N ILE A 132 -7.64 -10.23 -13.01
CA ILE A 132 -8.10 -8.83 -12.91
C ILE A 132 -9.12 -8.65 -11.78
N ILE A 133 -10.02 -9.63 -11.58
CA ILE A 133 -10.96 -9.60 -10.44
C ILE A 133 -10.19 -9.59 -9.11
N TYR A 134 -9.21 -10.47 -8.96
CA TYR A 134 -8.37 -10.50 -7.77
C TYR A 134 -7.59 -9.19 -7.58
N ILE A 135 -7.01 -8.64 -8.65
CA ILE A 135 -6.34 -7.33 -8.62
C ILE A 135 -7.29 -6.21 -8.22
N ASN A 136 -8.57 -6.25 -8.61
CA ASN A 136 -9.54 -5.23 -8.22
C ASN A 136 -9.78 -5.18 -6.71
N GLU A 137 -9.83 -6.34 -6.05
CA GLU A 137 -9.93 -6.43 -4.60
C GLU A 137 -8.69 -5.84 -3.93
N LEU A 138 -7.49 -6.13 -4.46
CA LEU A 138 -6.25 -5.51 -3.97
C LEU A 138 -6.22 -4.01 -4.22
N TYR A 139 -6.64 -3.56 -5.40
CA TYR A 139 -6.69 -2.15 -5.76
C TYR A 139 -7.59 -1.38 -4.79
N LYS A 140 -8.78 -1.92 -4.48
CA LYS A 140 -9.67 -1.37 -3.46
C LYS A 140 -9.04 -1.31 -2.06
N LYS A 141 -8.30 -2.35 -1.67
CA LYS A 141 -7.62 -2.41 -0.38
C LYS A 141 -6.53 -1.33 -0.24
N TYR A 142 -5.77 -1.09 -1.30
CA TYR A 142 -4.57 -0.25 -1.24
C TYR A 142 -4.79 1.20 -1.71
N ILE A 143 -5.84 1.50 -2.48
CA ILE A 143 -6.03 2.84 -3.02
C ILE A 143 -6.16 3.92 -1.94
N GLU A 144 -6.87 3.65 -0.84
CA GLU A 144 -7.03 4.63 0.26
C GLU A 144 -5.76 4.78 1.11
N GLU A 145 -4.94 3.73 1.21
CA GLU A 145 -3.64 3.78 1.89
C GLU A 145 -2.60 4.54 1.06
N CYS A 146 -2.64 4.35 -0.26
CA CYS A 146 -1.60 4.79 -1.17
C CYS A 146 -1.86 6.14 -1.83
N CYS A 147 -3.12 6.57 -1.91
CA CYS A 147 -3.52 7.71 -2.71
C CYS A 147 -4.41 8.69 -1.94
N THR A 148 -4.01 9.96 -1.93
CA THR A 148 -4.86 11.06 -1.45
C THR A 148 -5.24 11.95 -2.63
N TYR A 149 -6.53 12.00 -2.98
CA TYR A 149 -7.03 12.77 -4.13
C TYR A 149 -7.58 14.12 -3.69
N TYR A 150 -6.98 15.20 -4.20
CA TYR A 150 -7.50 16.57 -4.08
C TYR A 150 -8.48 16.87 -5.21
N SER A 151 -8.21 16.31 -6.39
CA SER A 151 -9.12 16.25 -7.53
C SER A 151 -8.91 14.93 -8.30
N LYS A 152 -9.57 14.74 -9.45
CA LYS A 152 -9.34 13.56 -10.31
C LYS A 152 -7.92 13.51 -10.88
N ASP A 153 -7.34 14.67 -11.16
CA ASP A 153 -6.04 14.80 -11.83
C ASP A 153 -4.92 15.25 -10.87
N GLU A 154 -5.27 15.60 -9.62
CA GLU A 154 -4.33 16.05 -8.60
C GLU A 154 -4.40 15.15 -7.36
N TYR A 155 -3.33 14.40 -7.14
CA TYR A 155 -3.23 13.43 -6.05
C TYR A 155 -1.80 13.27 -5.53
N SER A 156 -1.68 12.84 -4.28
CA SER A 156 -0.42 12.36 -3.70
C SER A 156 -0.34 10.84 -3.80
N ASP A 157 0.81 10.31 -4.21
CA ASP A 157 1.11 8.87 -4.28
C ASP A 157 2.21 8.51 -3.28
N TYR A 158 1.87 7.68 -2.29
CA TYR A 158 2.77 7.25 -1.23
C TYR A 158 3.35 5.85 -1.46
N CYS A 159 2.90 5.14 -2.50
CA CYS A 159 3.22 3.73 -2.76
C CYS A 159 3.82 3.50 -4.14
N LYS A 160 4.49 4.50 -4.71
CA LYS A 160 5.11 4.51 -6.05
C LYS A 160 5.90 3.25 -6.46
N TYR A 161 6.37 2.45 -5.50
CA TYR A 161 7.10 1.19 -5.75
C TYR A 161 6.21 0.01 -6.18
N TYR A 162 4.90 0.10 -5.98
CA TYR A 162 3.97 -1.00 -6.27
C TYR A 162 2.54 -0.58 -6.63
N PHE A 163 2.18 0.68 -6.40
CA PHE A 163 0.86 1.21 -6.71
C PHE A 163 0.96 2.39 -7.68
N LYS A 164 -0.08 2.59 -8.50
CA LYS A 164 -0.27 3.80 -9.33
C LYS A 164 -1.63 4.40 -9.04
N CYS A 165 -1.64 5.66 -8.61
CA CYS A 165 -2.87 6.40 -8.31
C CYS A 165 -3.59 6.95 -9.57
N ASP A 166 -2.97 6.93 -10.74
CA ASP A 166 -3.67 7.31 -11.97
C ASP A 166 -4.87 6.36 -12.21
N GLN A 167 -6.08 6.93 -12.19
CA GLN A 167 -7.34 6.21 -12.40
C GLN A 167 -7.44 5.54 -13.78
N ASN A 168 -6.56 5.85 -14.74
CA ASN A 168 -6.42 5.10 -15.99
C ASN A 168 -5.99 3.65 -15.78
N TYR A 169 -5.33 3.36 -14.66
CA TYR A 169 -4.97 2.00 -14.29
C TYR A 169 -5.99 1.32 -13.38
N ASN A 170 -7.19 1.86 -13.21
CA ASN A 170 -8.27 1.19 -12.49
C ASN A 170 -8.56 -0.19 -13.14
N PRO A 171 -8.50 -1.31 -12.39
CA PRO A 171 -8.72 -2.65 -12.93
C PRO A 171 -10.03 -2.83 -13.69
N TYR A 172 -11.06 -2.06 -13.36
CA TYR A 172 -12.33 -2.05 -14.07
C TYR A 172 -12.20 -1.61 -15.54
N LYS A 173 -11.29 -0.68 -15.84
CA LYS A 173 -11.01 -0.26 -17.24
C LYS A 173 -10.46 -1.41 -18.07
N LEU A 174 -9.59 -2.23 -17.50
CA LEU A 174 -9.07 -3.40 -18.20
C LEU A 174 -10.11 -4.52 -18.31
N TYR A 175 -10.86 -4.77 -17.22
CA TYR A 175 -11.97 -5.74 -17.20
C TYR A 175 -13.00 -5.47 -18.32
N THR A 176 -13.38 -4.21 -18.50
CA THR A 176 -14.32 -3.78 -19.55
C THR A 176 -13.69 -3.84 -20.94
N LYS A 177 -12.44 -3.39 -21.10
CA LYS A 177 -11.70 -3.47 -22.37
C LYS A 177 -11.59 -4.91 -22.89
N LEU A 178 -11.42 -5.89 -22.00
CA LEU A 178 -11.29 -7.31 -22.35
C LEU A 178 -12.63 -8.06 -22.42
N ASP A 179 -13.75 -7.38 -22.19
CA ASP A 179 -15.09 -7.97 -22.15
C ASP A 179 -15.18 -9.20 -21.22
N CYS A 180 -14.52 -9.10 -20.06
CA CYS A 180 -14.38 -10.23 -19.14
C CYS A 180 -15.71 -10.81 -18.65
N SER A 181 -16.79 -10.01 -18.67
CA SER A 181 -18.14 -10.47 -18.33
C SER A 181 -18.69 -11.54 -19.27
N LYS A 182 -18.22 -11.61 -20.53
CA LYS A 182 -18.59 -12.68 -21.47
C LYS A 182 -17.66 -13.88 -21.40
N VAL A 183 -16.40 -13.65 -21.02
CA VAL A 183 -15.35 -14.67 -20.89
C VAL A 183 -15.57 -15.53 -19.65
N LEU A 184 -15.95 -14.87 -18.54
CA LEU A 184 -16.28 -15.52 -17.29
C LEU A 184 -17.75 -15.95 -17.35
N SER A 185 -18.01 -17.24 -17.09
CA SER A 185 -19.38 -17.77 -17.03
C SER A 185 -20.27 -16.97 -16.07
N SER A 186 -21.57 -16.95 -16.34
CA SER A 186 -22.62 -16.13 -15.71
C SER A 186 -22.71 -16.19 -14.17
N ASP A 187 -22.02 -17.14 -13.54
CA ASP A 187 -22.03 -17.35 -12.09
C ASP A 187 -20.99 -16.48 -11.34
N ASN A 188 -20.12 -15.77 -12.06
CA ASN A 188 -19.13 -14.89 -11.46
C ASN A 188 -19.71 -13.49 -11.21
N LYS A 189 -19.57 -12.99 -9.98
CA LYS A 189 -19.94 -11.61 -9.60
C LYS A 189 -19.41 -10.63 -10.65
N LYS A 190 -20.28 -9.76 -11.15
CA LYS A 190 -19.87 -8.60 -11.95
C LYS A 190 -18.92 -7.77 -11.10
N MET A 191 -17.77 -7.44 -11.68
CA MET A 191 -16.79 -6.57 -11.06
C MET A 191 -17.29 -5.12 -11.12
N GLU A 192 -17.14 -4.37 -10.03
CA GLU A 192 -17.51 -2.96 -9.96
C GLU A 192 -16.28 -2.07 -10.04
N GLU A 193 -16.45 -0.87 -10.58
CA GLU A 193 -15.42 0.16 -10.61
C GLU A 193 -15.12 0.66 -9.20
N VAL A 194 -13.85 0.63 -8.82
CA VAL A 194 -13.39 1.21 -7.55
C VAL A 194 -13.49 2.73 -7.65
N LYS A 195 -14.34 3.33 -6.83
CA LYS A 195 -14.53 4.79 -6.76
C LYS A 195 -13.50 5.42 -5.83
N ILE A 196 -12.98 6.58 -6.21
CA ILE A 196 -12.13 7.39 -5.34
C ILE A 196 -12.96 8.27 -4.43
N SER A 197 -12.41 8.54 -3.25
CA SER A 197 -12.92 9.55 -2.33
C SER A 197 -12.05 10.79 -2.44
N LEU A 198 -12.65 11.95 -2.73
CA LEU A 198 -11.92 13.21 -2.74
C LEU A 198 -11.82 13.75 -1.32
N VAL A 199 -10.70 14.42 -1.01
CA VAL A 199 -10.48 15.07 0.29
C VAL A 199 -11.62 16.01 0.64
N GLN A 200 -12.13 16.78 -0.33
CA GLN A 200 -13.26 17.67 -0.11
C GLN A 200 -14.52 16.92 0.34
N ASP A 201 -14.80 15.75 -0.24
CA ASP A 201 -16.00 14.98 0.08
C ASP A 201 -15.92 14.42 1.50
N TYR A 202 -14.73 13.94 1.87
CA TYR A 202 -14.45 13.49 3.23
C TYR A 202 -14.58 14.62 4.25
N VAL A 203 -14.02 15.81 3.97
CA VAL A 203 -14.14 16.99 4.83
C VAL A 203 -15.60 17.42 4.98
N GLN A 204 -16.39 17.43 3.90
CA GLN A 204 -17.81 17.75 3.98
C GLN A 204 -18.59 16.74 4.82
N GLN A 205 -18.29 15.45 4.69
CA GLN A 205 -18.89 14.40 5.53
C GLN A 205 -18.55 14.60 7.01
N LEU A 206 -17.30 14.94 7.34
CA LEU A 206 -16.89 15.25 8.70
C LEU A 206 -17.59 16.48 9.27
N ILE A 207 -17.68 17.57 8.49
CA ILE A 207 -18.39 18.79 8.89
C ILE A 207 -19.87 18.47 9.16
N TYR A 208 -20.51 17.70 8.28
CA TYR A 208 -21.90 17.29 8.44
C TYR A 208 -22.09 16.43 9.70
N ALA A 209 -21.24 15.43 9.91
CA ALA A 209 -21.26 14.58 11.10
C ALA A 209 -21.08 15.39 12.39
N TYR A 210 -20.15 16.35 12.39
CA TYR A 210 -19.91 17.25 13.51
C TYR A 210 -21.13 18.13 13.80
N ARG A 211 -21.71 18.76 12.77
CA ARG A 211 -22.93 19.60 12.91
C ARG A 211 -24.09 18.81 13.48
N ASN A 212 -24.31 17.58 13.00
CA ASN A 212 -25.36 16.72 13.52
C ASN A 212 -25.13 16.38 15.00
N LYS A 213 -23.91 16.00 15.36
CA LYS A 213 -23.54 15.72 16.76
C LYS A 213 -23.73 16.95 17.65
N PHE A 214 -23.35 18.14 17.16
CA PHE A 214 -23.54 19.40 17.88
C PHE A 214 -25.02 19.72 18.10
N ASN A 215 -25.87 19.51 17.08
CA ASN A 215 -27.31 19.73 17.19
C ASN A 215 -27.97 18.77 18.20
N LEU A 216 -27.53 17.52 18.29
CA LEU A 216 -28.00 16.57 19.30
C LEU A 216 -27.65 17.06 20.72
N ILE A 217 -26.41 17.51 20.93
CA ILE A 217 -25.98 18.09 22.22
C ILE A 217 -26.79 19.33 22.57
N LYS A 218 -27.03 20.23 21.60
CA LYS A 218 -27.83 21.44 21.80
C LYS A 218 -29.28 21.13 22.23
N ASN A 219 -29.86 20.06 21.71
CA ASN A 219 -31.23 19.67 22.06
C ASN A 219 -31.34 19.00 23.44
N GLU A 220 -30.23 18.46 23.99
CA GLU A 220 -30.18 17.92 25.36
C GLU A 220 -29.94 18.99 26.44
N TYR A 221 -29.43 20.16 26.06
CA TYR A 221 -29.11 21.26 26.99
C TYR A 221 -29.78 22.57 26.56
N THR A 222 -30.90 22.93 27.19
CA THR A 222 -31.46 24.29 27.08
C THR A 222 -30.48 25.29 27.69
N SER A 223 -30.18 26.32 26.90
CA SER A 223 -29.15 27.33 27.11
C SER A 223 -29.19 27.98 28.49
N GLU A 224 -28.11 27.82 29.27
CA GLU A 224 -27.59 28.94 30.07
C GLU A 224 -26.11 28.81 30.50
N ASN A 225 -25.41 27.69 30.31
CA ASN A 225 -24.05 27.56 30.86
C ASN A 225 -23.00 26.94 29.91
N LEU A 226 -23.05 27.20 28.60
CA LEU A 226 -21.99 26.69 27.71
C LEU A 226 -20.70 27.54 27.68
N CYS A 227 -20.69 28.71 28.31
CA CYS A 227 -19.47 29.51 28.51
C CYS A 227 -19.53 30.25 29.86
N LYS A 228 -19.45 29.50 30.97
CA LYS A 228 -19.01 30.06 32.24
C LYS A 228 -17.93 29.15 32.81
N ASP A 229 -16.74 29.72 32.86
CA ASP A 229 -15.49 29.23 33.43
C ASP A 229 -14.72 28.17 32.62
N PHE A 230 -13.51 28.58 32.22
CA PHE A 230 -12.39 27.84 31.59
C PHE A 230 -12.63 27.05 30.28
N ILE A 231 -13.84 27.02 29.72
CA ILE A 231 -14.13 26.31 28.47
C ILE A 231 -14.21 27.30 27.30
N CYS A 232 -13.06 27.68 26.78
CA CYS A 232 -12.89 28.14 25.39
C CYS A 232 -11.70 27.43 24.73
N ASP A 233 -11.36 26.22 25.18
CA ASP A 233 -10.42 25.37 24.46
C ASP A 233 -11.22 24.31 23.70
N THR A 234 -11.13 24.36 22.37
CA THR A 234 -11.93 23.52 21.45
C THR A 234 -11.57 22.02 21.58
N PHE A 235 -10.49 21.71 22.31
CA PHE A 235 -9.97 20.36 22.54
C PHE A 235 -10.32 19.75 23.92
N TYR A 236 -11.00 20.50 24.79
CA TYR A 236 -11.33 20.05 26.15
C TYR A 236 -12.83 19.79 26.33
N ILE A 237 -13.23 18.53 26.51
CA ILE A 237 -14.64 18.16 26.76
C ILE A 237 -14.77 17.43 28.10
N LYS A 238 -15.59 17.99 29.00
CA LYS A 238 -15.96 17.38 30.28
C LYS A 238 -17.33 16.74 30.17
N TYR A 239 -17.42 15.42 30.39
CA TYR A 239 -18.69 14.70 30.37
C TYR A 239 -19.23 14.51 31.79
N LYS A 240 -20.54 14.75 31.95
CA LYS A 240 -21.28 14.40 33.15
C LYS A 240 -22.05 13.10 32.89
N LEU A 241 -21.61 12.01 33.48
CA LEU A 241 -22.29 10.71 33.39
C LEU A 241 -23.09 10.47 34.67
N ASN A 242 -24.38 10.17 34.51
CA ASN A 242 -25.24 9.75 35.61
C ASN A 242 -25.48 8.25 35.51
N ILE A 243 -24.86 7.49 36.41
CA ILE A 243 -25.05 6.03 36.47
C ILE A 243 -25.59 5.70 37.86
N LYS A 244 -26.79 5.09 37.91
CA LYS A 244 -27.45 4.62 39.14
C LYS A 244 -27.41 5.65 40.28
N ASN A 245 -27.90 6.86 40.02
CA ASN A 245 -27.98 7.97 40.97
C ASN A 245 -26.64 8.49 41.54
N LYS A 246 -25.52 8.15 40.91
CA LYS A 246 -24.24 8.84 41.14
C LYS A 246 -23.82 9.60 39.89
N THR A 247 -23.43 10.85 40.10
CA THR A 247 -22.81 11.68 39.07
C THR A 247 -21.31 11.46 39.10
N ILE A 248 -20.73 11.09 37.96
CA ILE A 248 -19.30 10.96 37.76
C ILE A 248 -18.90 11.93 36.66
N TYR A 249 -17.85 12.70 36.90
CA TYR A 249 -17.24 13.58 35.90
C TYR A 249 -16.03 12.87 35.31
N VAL A 250 -16.05 12.66 33.99
CA VAL A 250 -14.94 12.06 33.26
C VAL A 250 -14.34 13.13 32.36
N ASN A 251 -13.04 13.36 32.50
CA ASN A 251 -12.29 14.30 31.69
C ASN A 251 -11.57 13.51 30.58
N THR A 252 -11.74 13.91 29.33
CA THR A 252 -11.07 13.30 28.17
C THR A 252 -10.64 14.38 27.20
N TYR A 253 -9.41 14.27 26.70
CA TYR A 253 -8.88 15.10 25.63
C TYR A 253 -9.10 14.36 24.30
N ILE A 254 -9.40 15.10 23.22
CA ILE A 254 -9.32 14.58 21.85
C ILE A 254 -7.90 14.80 21.33
#